data_AF-A0A067PPC7-F1
#
_entry.id   AF-A0A067PPC7-F1
#
_cell.length_a   1.000
_cell.length_b   1.000
_cell.length_c   1.000
_cell.angle_alpha   90.00
_cell.angle_beta   90.00
_cell.angle_gamma   90.00
#
_symmetry.space_group_name_H-M   'P 1'
#
loop_
_entity.id
_entity.type
_entity.pdbx_description
1 polymer ?
#
loop_
_entity_poly.entity_id
_entity_poly.type
_entity_poly.pdbx_seq_one_letter_code
_entity_poly.pdbx_strand_id
1 'polypeptide(L)'
;MPSITMIPTFMILSLVFLLLNLITTVHAGLYVVTPSDGSTCHGGQPCTVTWLDDGELPLLTSIGACTVGLYTKDEQLLQQIEPVDVASTHSLTFTPNPEAGPNSGE
;
A
#
# COMPACT_ATOMS: atom_id res chain seq x y z
N MET A 1 30.86 -45.14 -17.45
CA MET A 1 29.78 -44.51 -18.25
C MET A 1 28.79 -43.91 -17.26
N PRO A 2 28.53 -42.60 -17.24
CA PRO A 2 27.63 -42.02 -16.25
C PRO A 2 26.19 -42.43 -16.60
N SER A 3 25.49 -43.01 -15.62
CA SER A 3 24.07 -43.34 -15.75
C SER A 3 23.28 -42.04 -15.63
N ILE A 4 22.69 -41.59 -16.74
CA ILE A 4 21.78 -40.45 -16.75
C ILE A 4 20.49 -40.92 -16.09
N THR A 5 20.30 -40.59 -14.82
CA THR A 5 19.06 -40.84 -14.09
C THR A 5 17.94 -40.02 -14.72
N MET A 6 17.01 -40.70 -15.39
CA MET A 6 15.81 -40.10 -15.95
C MET A 6 14.85 -39.78 -14.80
N ILE A 7 14.88 -38.53 -14.31
CA ILE A 7 13.98 -38.07 -13.25
C ILE A 7 12.55 -38.14 -13.80
N PRO A 8 11.66 -38.93 -13.19
CA PRO A 8 10.31 -39.08 -13.70
C PRO A 8 9.56 -37.74 -13.59
N THR A 9 8.83 -37.36 -14.63
CA THR A 9 8.10 -36.08 -14.73
C THR A 9 7.19 -35.82 -13.52
N PHE A 10 6.66 -36.87 -12.90
CA PHE A 10 5.85 -36.79 -11.68
C PHE A 10 6.64 -36.27 -10.46
N MET A 11 7.93 -36.60 -10.36
CA MET A 11 8.83 -36.13 -9.29
C MET A 11 9.22 -34.65 -9.49
N ILE A 12 9.35 -34.21 -10.74
CA ILE A 12 9.55 -32.79 -11.07
C ILE A 12 8.29 -31.99 -10.73
N LEU A 13 7.10 -32.49 -11.10
CA LEU A 13 5.83 -31.83 -10.82
C LEU A 13 5.58 -31.67 -9.31
N SER A 14 5.83 -32.71 -8.52
CA SER A 14 5.68 -32.67 -7.05
C SER A 14 6.69 -31.73 -6.38
N LEU A 15 7.93 -31.66 -6.89
CA LEU A 15 8.91 -30.68 -6.43
C LEU A 15 8.48 -29.24 -6.73
N VAL A 16 7.95 -28.98 -7.93
CA VAL A 16 7.44 -27.65 -8.31
C VAL A 16 6.29 -27.21 -7.39
N PHE A 17 5.33 -28.10 -7.11
CA PHE A 17 4.24 -27.83 -6.15
C PHE A 17 4.77 -27.53 -4.75
N LEU A 18 5.79 -28.24 -4.27
CA LEU A 18 6.40 -27.98 -2.96
C LEU A 18 7.07 -26.59 -2.93
N LEU A 19 7.76 -26.21 -4.00
CA LEU A 19 8.42 -24.89 -4.13
C LEU A 19 7.41 -23.74 -4.21
N LEU A 20 6.24 -23.93 -4.84
CA LEU A 20 5.18 -22.93 -4.90
C LEU A 20 4.59 -22.59 -3.52
N ASN A 21 4.60 -23.54 -2.57
CA ASN A 21 4.14 -23.31 -1.20
C ASN A 21 5.09 -22.42 -0.37
N LEU A 22 6.32 -22.18 -0.84
CA LEU A 22 7.25 -21.26 -0.16
C LEU A 22 6.95 -19.79 -0.46
N ILE A 23 6.02 -19.49 -1.38
CA ILE A 23 5.65 -18.12 -1.72
C ILE A 23 4.62 -17.64 -0.68
N THR A 24 5.06 -16.81 0.27
CA THR A 24 4.16 -16.12 1.20
C THR A 24 3.59 -14.87 0.54
N THR A 25 2.29 -14.86 0.25
CA THR A 25 1.57 -13.64 -0.11
C THR A 25 1.36 -12.82 1.16
N VAL A 26 1.98 -11.64 1.24
CA VAL A 26 1.77 -10.71 2.34
C VAL A 26 1.06 -9.46 1.80
N HIS A 27 0.11 -8.94 2.57
CA HIS A 27 -0.63 -7.74 2.21
C HIS A 27 -0.12 -6.57 3.05
N ALA A 28 0.61 -5.66 2.42
CA ALA A 28 1.08 -4.43 3.07
C ALA A 28 -0.09 -3.43 3.15
N GLY A 29 -0.60 -3.19 4.35
CA GLY A 29 -1.64 -2.21 4.62
C GLY A 29 -1.09 -1.03 5.40
N LEU A 30 -1.60 0.17 5.12
CA LEU A 30 -1.39 1.35 5.96
C LEU A 30 -2.64 1.56 6.82
N TYR A 31 -2.52 1.53 8.14
CA TYR A 31 -3.66 1.72 9.04
C TYR A 31 -3.85 3.22 9.35
N VAL A 32 -4.64 3.91 8.53
CA VAL A 32 -4.94 5.34 8.69
C VAL A 32 -5.93 5.57 9.84
N VAL A 33 -5.57 6.44 10.79
CA VAL A 33 -6.40 6.78 11.96
C VAL A 33 -6.95 8.21 11.93
N THR A 34 -6.32 9.10 11.15
CA THR A 34 -6.83 10.46 10.87
C THR A 34 -6.63 10.73 9.39
N PRO A 35 -7.60 11.36 8.68
CA PRO A 35 -8.96 11.67 9.13
C PRO A 35 -9.78 10.41 9.47
N SER A 36 -10.58 10.46 10.54
CA SER A 36 -11.51 9.39 10.89
C SER A 36 -12.83 9.53 10.12
N ASP A 37 -13.70 8.53 10.20
CA ASP A 37 -15.04 8.62 9.61
C ASP A 37 -15.78 9.89 10.08
N GLY A 38 -16.44 10.57 9.13
CA GLY A 38 -17.09 11.87 9.33
C GLY A 38 -16.17 13.11 9.40
N SER A 39 -14.84 12.94 9.39
CA SER A 39 -13.91 14.07 9.32
C SER A 39 -13.92 14.72 7.93
N THR A 40 -13.64 16.02 7.87
CA THR A 40 -13.54 16.77 6.61
C THR A 40 -12.23 17.55 6.55
N CYS A 41 -11.51 17.41 5.44
CA CYS A 41 -10.43 18.32 5.07
C CYS A 41 -10.93 19.32 4.04
N HIS A 42 -10.56 20.59 4.20
CA HIS A 42 -11.03 21.68 3.34
C HIS A 42 -9.95 22.13 2.37
N GLY A 43 -10.37 22.49 1.16
CA GLY A 43 -9.50 23.12 0.17
C GLY A 43 -8.82 24.38 0.71
N GLY A 44 -7.54 24.54 0.43
CA GLY A 44 -6.73 25.68 0.86
C GLY A 44 -6.35 25.67 2.34
N GLN A 45 -6.74 24.64 3.10
CA GLN A 45 -6.39 24.47 4.52
C GLN A 45 -5.49 23.24 4.73
N PRO A 46 -4.56 23.28 5.70
CA PRO A 46 -3.74 22.12 6.02
C PRO A 46 -4.60 20.96 6.51
N CYS A 47 -4.35 19.78 5.95
CA CYS A 47 -4.97 18.50 6.29
C CYS A 47 -3.86 17.54 6.70
N THR A 48 -3.96 16.99 7.91
CA THR A 48 -3.00 16.02 8.43
C THR A 48 -3.59 14.62 8.39
N VAL A 49 -2.92 13.73 7.69
CA VAL A 49 -3.19 12.29 7.69
C VAL A 49 -2.22 11.64 8.66
N THR A 50 -2.72 10.77 9.54
CA THR A 50 -1.89 10.01 10.48
C THR A 50 -2.23 8.53 10.38
N TRP A 51 -1.23 7.68 10.54
CA TRP A 51 -1.38 6.23 10.51
C TRP A 51 -0.59 5.57 11.63
N LEU A 52 -0.91 4.30 11.90
CA LEU A 52 -0.20 3.46 12.84
C LEU A 52 0.47 2.30 12.11
N ASP A 53 1.53 1.78 12.71
CA ASP A 53 1.96 0.41 12.48
C ASP A 53 1.12 -0.47 13.43
N ASP A 54 0.24 -1.30 12.88
CA ASP A 54 -0.68 -2.14 13.64
C ASP A 54 -0.01 -3.45 14.12
N GLY A 55 1.25 -3.67 13.77
CA GLY A 55 2.02 -4.85 14.11
C GLY A 55 1.70 -6.07 13.25
N GLU A 56 0.83 -5.94 12.24
CA GLU A 56 0.61 -6.99 11.25
C GLU A 56 1.72 -6.97 10.19
N LEU A 57 2.25 -8.15 9.86
CA LEU A 57 3.29 -8.25 8.83
C LEU A 57 2.67 -8.09 7.44
N PRO A 58 3.29 -7.32 6.53
CA PRO A 58 4.59 -6.65 6.67
C PRO A 58 4.50 -5.30 7.39
N LEU A 59 5.41 -5.03 8.34
CA LEU A 59 5.48 -3.77 9.10
C LEU A 59 5.76 -2.58 8.17
N LEU A 60 5.42 -1.35 8.59
CA LEU A 60 5.67 -0.14 7.80
C LEU A 60 7.16 0.05 7.47
N THR A 61 8.03 -0.37 8.39
CA THR A 61 9.49 -0.38 8.20
C THR A 61 9.97 -1.22 7.00
N SER A 62 9.15 -2.16 6.53
CA SER A 62 9.42 -2.99 5.35
C SER A 62 8.72 -2.50 4.07
N ILE A 63 7.83 -1.50 4.17
CA ILE A 63 7.15 -0.87 3.02
C ILE A 63 8.03 0.22 2.41
N GLY A 64 8.49 1.19 3.21
CA GLY A 64 9.36 2.28 2.76
C GLY A 64 8.63 3.45 2.08
N ALA A 65 9.23 4.00 1.02
CA ALA A 65 8.70 5.16 0.30
C ALA A 65 7.41 4.84 -0.47
N CYS A 66 6.38 5.65 -0.25
CA CYS A 66 5.08 5.54 -0.91
C CYS A 66 4.73 6.82 -1.67
N THR A 67 4.12 6.67 -2.83
CA THR A 67 3.45 7.76 -3.53
C THR A 67 2.11 8.06 -2.88
N VAL A 68 1.73 9.33 -2.82
CA VAL A 68 0.46 9.76 -2.23
C VAL A 68 -0.30 10.62 -3.23
N GLY A 69 -1.61 10.42 -3.33
CA GLY A 69 -2.50 11.22 -4.16
C GLY A 69 -3.84 11.44 -3.50
N LEU A 70 -4.47 12.57 -3.80
CA LEU A 70 -5.87 12.83 -3.50
C LEU A 70 -6.71 12.34 -4.69
N TYR A 71 -7.67 11.47 -4.42
CA TYR A 71 -8.53 10.87 -5.44
C TYR A 71 -10.00 11.14 -5.16
N THR A 72 -10.82 11.10 -6.22
CA THR A 72 -12.28 11.01 -6.09
C THR A 72 -12.69 9.58 -5.68
N LYS A 73 -13.98 9.40 -5.40
CA LYS A 73 -14.57 8.07 -5.16
C LYS A 73 -14.41 7.11 -6.35
N ASP A 74 -14.37 7.63 -7.57
CA ASP A 74 -14.17 6.86 -8.80
C ASP A 74 -12.69 6.67 -9.16
N GLU A 75 -11.79 6.84 -8.19
CA GLU A 75 -10.33 6.70 -8.33
C GLU A 75 -9.70 7.67 -9.34
N GLN A 76 -10.35 8.79 -9.65
CA GLN A 76 -9.75 9.84 -10.47
C GLN A 76 -8.78 10.66 -9.62
N LEU A 77 -7.51 10.76 -10.07
CA LEU A 77 -6.50 11.60 -9.41
C LEU A 77 -6.89 13.09 -9.53
N LEU A 78 -7.03 13.75 -8.38
CA LEU A 78 -7.28 15.19 -8.27
C LEU A 78 -6.00 15.99 -7.99
N GLN A 79 -5.12 15.44 -7.16
CA GLN A 79 -3.88 16.12 -6.78
C GLN A 79 -2.81 15.10 -6.43
N GLN A 80 -1.64 15.23 -7.07
CA GLN A 80 -0.43 14.53 -6.65
C GLN A 80 0.09 15.19 -5.37
N ILE A 81 0.37 14.37 -4.35
CA ILE A 81 0.98 14.82 -3.09
C ILE A 81 2.44 14.33 -3.08
N GLU A 82 3.30 15.06 -2.37
CA GLU A 82 4.70 14.69 -2.21
C GLU A 82 4.80 13.27 -1.61
N PRO A 83 5.63 12.38 -2.20
CA PRO A 83 5.84 11.05 -1.66
C PRO A 83 6.33 11.10 -0.21
N VAL A 84 5.94 10.10 0.58
CA VAL A 84 6.30 9.99 1.99
C VAL A 84 6.88 8.63 2.28
N ASP A 85 7.92 8.59 3.10
CA ASP A 85 8.47 7.34 3.61
C ASP A 85 7.71 6.90 4.87
N VAL A 86 6.85 5.89 4.72
CA VAL A 86 6.04 5.36 5.83
C VAL A 86 6.87 4.51 6.80
N ALA A 87 8.08 4.09 6.40
CA ALA A 87 9.00 3.38 7.30
C ALA A 87 9.57 4.28 8.39
N SER A 88 9.64 5.60 8.14
CA SER A 88 10.26 6.57 9.04
C SER A 88 9.29 7.60 9.62
N THR A 89 8.06 7.69 9.08
CA THR A 89 7.06 8.68 9.51
C THR A 89 5.68 8.06 9.71
N HIS A 90 4.88 8.69 10.56
CA HIS A 90 3.52 8.26 10.92
C HIS A 90 2.46 9.30 10.57
N SER A 91 2.84 10.30 9.78
CA SER A 91 1.97 11.39 9.40
C SER A 91 2.45 12.11 8.15
N LEU A 92 1.50 12.66 7.41
CA LEU A 92 1.71 13.57 6.29
C LEU A 92 0.77 14.75 6.46
N THR A 93 1.26 15.96 6.24
CA THR A 93 0.40 17.15 6.13
C THR A 93 0.48 17.69 4.71
N PHE A 94 -0.68 17.87 4.09
CA PHE A 94 -0.81 18.47 2.76
C PHE A 94 -1.94 19.49 2.75
N THR A 95 -1.98 20.34 1.73
CA THR A 95 -3.08 21.29 1.52
C THR A 95 -3.85 20.87 0.27
N PRO A 96 -5.12 20.46 0.37
CA PRO A 96 -5.93 20.16 -0.79
C PRO A 96 -6.10 21.42 -1.65
N ASN A 97 -5.94 21.29 -2.96
CA ASN A 97 -6.16 22.38 -3.91
C ASN A 97 -7.67 22.72 -3.91
N PRO A 98 -8.06 23.96 -3.56
CA PRO A 98 -9.48 24.35 -3.53
C PRO A 98 -10.14 24.35 -4.92
N GLU A 99 -9.36 24.32 -6.00
CA GLU A 99 -9.85 24.27 -7.39
C GLU A 99 -9.90 22.84 -7.95
N ALA A 100 -9.59 21.81 -7.14
CA ALA A 100 -9.47 20.43 -7.62
C ALA A 100 -10.80 19.76 -7.98
N GLY A 101 -11.94 20.29 -7.54
CA GLY A 101 -13.25 19.73 -7.82
C GLY A 101 -14.30 20.04 -6.76
N PRO A 102 -15.52 19.49 -6.89
CA PRO A 102 -16.56 19.61 -5.88
C PRO A 102 -16.21 18.83 -4.61
N ASN A 103 -17.05 18.95 -3.58
CA ASN A 103 -16.87 18.21 -2.33
C ASN A 103 -17.16 16.71 -2.52
N SER A 104 -16.81 15.87 -1.53
CA SER A 104 -16.94 14.40 -1.62
C SER A 104 -18.38 13.87 -1.67
N GLY A 105 -19.38 14.73 -1.50
CA GLY A 105 -20.81 14.38 -1.49
C GLY A 105 -21.56 14.74 -2.77
N GLU A 106 -20.89 15.33 -3.76
CA GLU A 106 -21.45 15.65 -5.09
C GLU A 106 -20.89 14.71 -6.17
#